data_AF-A0A7S0QX01-F1
#
_entry.id   AF-A0A7S0QX01-F1
#
_cell.length_a   1.000
_cell.length_b   1.000
_cell.length_c   1.000
_cell.angle_alpha   90.00
_cell.angle_beta   90.00
_cell.angle_gamma   90.00
#
_symmetry.space_group_name_H-M   'P 1'
#
loop_
_entity.id
_entity.type
_entity.pdbx_description
1 polymer ?
#
loop_
_entity_poly.entity_id
_entity_poly.type
_entity_poly.pdbx_seq_one_letter_code
_entity_poly.pdbx_strand_id
1 'polypeptide(L)'
;MVPTEHRSYVDSGVSDPKSLTIEVSSALSPRYGEGQRIRIDALCRSPLSPRGCASNVSQKKDSIISAVLLNQTRTRSVAEDEMSENASKRKSTQAIAVKSPSGVRYFSVHLVIAAVADGSILSDHGTRKTKCVLDQLTRNVSKEQNQIVLLPKENISIPVKLRVFVKASLEAKALNEYFSRNIDQSPAPFVMLSRGLHMIVAYDMAVLDPSDAGVADRFRKQAKTRAVKLVKEAIENPALGVSSALLRGHMGACRPASVLDPFLHARCVNLPADYEV
;
A
#
# COMPACT_ATOMS: atom_id res chain seq x y z
N MET A 1 -60.61 -7.50 41.20
CA MET A 1 -59.71 -7.82 42.33
C MET A 1 -58.54 -8.61 41.76
N VAL A 2 -57.38 -7.96 41.64
CA VAL A 2 -56.07 -8.55 41.29
C VAL A 2 -55.04 -7.76 42.13
N PRO A 3 -54.06 -8.39 42.79
CA PRO A 3 -53.22 -7.73 43.77
C PRO A 3 -52.01 -7.01 43.14
N THR A 4 -51.71 -5.85 43.70
CA THR A 4 -50.57 -4.97 43.42
C THR A 4 -49.34 -5.48 44.15
N GLU A 5 -48.25 -5.80 43.44
CA GLU A 5 -46.96 -6.10 44.06
C GLU A 5 -46.06 -4.86 44.10
N HIS A 6 -45.69 -4.47 45.32
CA HIS A 6 -44.62 -3.54 45.63
C HIS A 6 -43.26 -4.25 45.52
N ARG A 7 -42.30 -3.65 44.81
CA ARG A 7 -40.88 -4.04 44.91
C ARG A 7 -40.03 -2.80 45.12
N SER A 8 -39.36 -2.77 46.28
CA SER A 8 -38.43 -1.75 46.74
C SER A 8 -37.08 -1.87 46.00
N TYR A 9 -36.51 -0.71 45.69
CA TYR A 9 -35.18 -0.56 45.09
C TYR A 9 -34.18 -0.28 46.21
N VAL A 10 -33.10 -1.07 46.27
CA VAL A 10 -32.02 -0.91 47.25
C VAL A 10 -30.80 -0.29 46.57
N ASP A 11 -30.29 0.74 47.23
CA ASP A 11 -29.15 1.59 46.90
C ASP A 11 -27.81 0.85 47.09
N SER A 12 -26.81 1.15 46.25
CA SER A 12 -25.45 0.61 46.37
C SER A 12 -24.41 1.50 45.68
N GLY A 13 -23.82 2.41 46.45
CA GLY A 13 -22.37 2.46 46.67
C GLY A 13 -21.47 2.92 45.51
N VAL A 14 -21.18 4.23 45.51
CA VAL A 14 -20.07 4.87 44.79
C VAL A 14 -18.73 4.52 45.45
N SER A 15 -17.70 4.20 44.66
CA SER A 15 -16.31 4.12 45.15
C SER A 15 -15.33 4.75 44.15
N ASP A 16 -14.42 5.57 44.68
CA ASP A 16 -13.45 6.42 43.97
C ASP A 16 -12.33 5.63 43.26
N PRO A 17 -11.84 6.09 42.09
CA PRO A 17 -10.62 5.57 41.49
C PRO A 17 -9.35 6.29 41.98
N LYS A 18 -8.39 5.49 42.48
CA LYS A 18 -7.04 5.89 42.88
C LYS A 18 -6.15 6.21 41.67
N SER A 19 -5.47 7.36 41.73
CA SER A 19 -4.44 7.80 40.78
C SER A 19 -3.16 6.95 40.90
N LEU A 20 -2.65 6.46 39.76
CA LEU A 20 -1.35 5.80 39.64
C LEU A 20 -0.44 6.62 38.73
N THR A 21 0.62 7.18 39.32
CA THR A 21 1.73 7.84 38.66
C THR A 21 2.71 6.79 38.16
N ILE A 22 3.11 6.84 36.87
CA ILE A 22 4.17 5.99 36.32
C ILE A 22 5.25 6.90 35.75
N GLU A 23 6.41 6.90 36.41
CA GLU A 23 7.65 7.46 35.91
C GLU A 23 8.27 6.51 34.88
N VAL A 24 8.74 7.04 33.75
CA VAL A 24 9.51 6.28 32.76
C VAL A 24 10.89 6.91 32.64
N SER A 25 11.86 6.22 33.24
CA SER A 25 13.28 6.54 33.15
C SER A 25 13.86 6.14 31.79
N SER A 26 14.58 7.08 31.19
CA SER A 26 15.39 6.93 29.98
C SER A 26 16.70 6.20 30.28
N ALA A 27 17.06 5.20 29.47
CA ALA A 27 18.43 4.72 29.37
C ALA A 27 18.80 4.49 27.89
N LEU A 28 19.85 5.20 27.49
CA LEU A 28 20.52 5.20 26.20
C LEU A 28 21.37 3.93 26.00
N SER A 29 21.67 3.67 24.72
CA SER A 29 22.97 3.28 24.11
C SER A 29 22.92 2.04 23.15
N PRO A 30 23.90 1.84 22.24
CA PRO A 30 23.71 2.16 20.82
C PRO A 30 24.24 1.10 19.81
N ARG A 31 24.11 1.45 18.52
CA ARG A 31 24.81 0.93 17.32
C ARG A 31 24.50 -0.50 16.86
N TYR A 32 23.87 -0.60 15.67
CA TYR A 32 24.29 -1.49 14.58
C TYR A 32 23.61 -1.09 13.25
N GLY A 33 24.42 -0.97 12.19
CA GLY A 33 24.08 -1.09 10.76
C GLY A 33 23.11 -0.06 10.16
N GLU A 34 23.64 1.01 9.56
CA GLU A 34 22.89 1.82 8.60
C GLU A 34 22.54 0.98 7.36
N GLY A 35 21.37 0.34 7.37
CA GLY A 35 20.71 -0.02 6.14
C GLY A 35 20.45 1.27 5.37
N GLN A 36 21.05 1.41 4.19
CA GLN A 36 20.78 2.51 3.27
C GLN A 36 19.27 2.61 3.05
N ARG A 37 18.64 3.56 3.73
CA ARG A 37 17.25 3.92 3.52
C ARG A 37 17.19 4.62 2.17
N ILE A 38 16.64 3.93 1.18
CA ILE A 38 16.24 4.55 -0.08
C ILE A 38 15.33 5.74 0.29
N ARG A 39 15.77 6.96 -0.04
CA ARG A 39 14.98 8.16 0.18
C ARG A 39 13.72 8.06 -0.67
N ILE A 40 12.59 8.02 0.01
CA ILE A 40 11.27 8.08 -0.62
C ILE A 40 10.98 9.55 -0.83
N ASP A 41 11.34 10.08 -2.00
CA ASP A 41 10.81 11.38 -2.42
C ASP A 41 9.35 11.19 -2.82
N ALA A 42 8.48 11.36 -1.84
CA ALA A 42 7.04 11.43 -2.03
C ALA A 42 6.72 12.74 -2.77
N LEU A 43 6.82 12.72 -4.10
CA LEU A 43 6.26 13.78 -4.95
C LEU A 43 4.74 13.61 -5.06
N CYS A 44 4.06 13.68 -3.92
CA CYS A 44 2.62 13.88 -3.81
C CYS A 44 2.38 14.94 -2.74
N ARG A 45 2.63 16.22 -3.07
CA ARG A 45 2.17 17.33 -2.23
C ARG A 45 0.67 17.51 -2.46
N SER A 46 -0.14 17.16 -1.47
CA SER A 46 -1.51 17.65 -1.38
C SER A 46 -1.50 19.08 -0.83
N PRO A 47 -2.33 20.00 -1.33
CA PRO A 47 -2.48 21.32 -0.72
C PRO A 47 -3.14 21.21 0.66
N LEU A 48 -2.60 22.00 1.59
CA LEU A 48 -3.02 22.10 2.99
C LEU A 48 -4.46 22.63 3.08
N SER A 49 -5.28 21.98 3.92
CA SER A 49 -6.44 22.62 4.56
C SER A 49 -6.40 22.32 6.07
N PRO A 50 -6.70 23.30 6.96
CA PRO A 50 -6.48 23.18 8.39
C PRO A 50 -7.74 22.81 9.20
N ARG A 51 -7.48 22.26 10.40
CA ARG A 51 -8.39 22.01 11.55
C ARG A 51 -9.30 20.78 11.39
N GLY A 52 -9.35 19.80 12.28
CA GLY A 52 -8.82 19.65 13.63
C GLY A 52 -9.97 19.28 14.56
N CYS A 53 -10.09 18.00 14.95
CA CYS A 53 -10.75 17.55 16.18
C CYS A 53 -10.24 16.14 16.53
N ALA A 54 -9.87 15.99 17.79
CA ALA A 54 -9.21 14.83 18.38
C ALA A 54 -10.19 13.71 18.74
N SER A 55 -9.69 12.47 18.74
CA SER A 55 -10.05 11.49 19.76
C SER A 55 -9.06 10.33 19.80
N ASN A 56 -8.68 10.01 21.03
CA ASN A 56 -7.75 8.98 21.45
C ASN A 56 -8.35 7.58 21.29
N VAL A 57 -7.58 6.58 20.80
CA VAL A 57 -7.82 5.18 21.18
C VAL A 57 -6.50 4.42 21.34
N SER A 58 -6.50 3.71 22.46
CA SER A 58 -5.54 2.86 23.14
C SER A 58 -4.84 1.75 22.33
N GLN A 59 -3.69 1.39 22.88
CA GLN A 59 -2.71 0.37 22.54
C GLN A 59 -3.26 -1.07 22.49
N LYS A 60 -2.62 -1.91 21.69
CA LYS A 60 -2.24 -3.28 22.09
C LYS A 60 -0.96 -3.71 21.37
N LYS A 61 0.09 -3.93 22.16
CA LYS A 61 1.36 -4.55 21.77
C LYS A 61 1.17 -6.06 21.89
N ASP A 62 1.52 -6.81 20.85
CA ASP A 62 1.92 -8.21 21.01
C ASP A 62 3.26 -8.41 20.30
N SER A 63 4.22 -8.87 21.10
CA SER A 63 5.61 -9.17 20.78
C SER A 63 5.70 -10.64 20.38
N ILE A 64 6.28 -10.94 19.22
CA ILE A 64 6.81 -12.28 18.94
C ILE A 64 8.21 -12.13 18.32
N ILE A 65 9.19 -12.58 19.08
CA ILE A 65 10.57 -12.83 18.69
C ILE A 65 10.58 -14.12 17.87
N SER A 66 11.20 -14.10 16.70
CA SER A 66 11.70 -15.31 16.04
C SER A 66 12.90 -14.93 15.18
N ALA A 67 14.07 -15.30 15.70
CA ALA A 67 15.37 -15.16 15.05
C ALA A 67 15.70 -16.46 14.34
N VAL A 68 16.02 -16.42 13.04
CA VAL A 68 16.66 -17.52 12.30
C VAL A 68 17.55 -16.95 11.18
N LEU A 69 18.85 -17.21 11.35
CA LEU A 69 19.93 -17.43 10.38
C LEU A 69 20.17 -16.45 9.20
N LEU A 70 21.39 -15.90 9.14
CA LEU A 70 22.47 -16.34 8.22
C LEU A 70 23.73 -15.47 8.42
N ASN A 71 24.82 -16.09 8.88
CA ASN A 71 26.17 -15.51 8.83
C ASN A 71 27.04 -16.40 7.93
N GLN A 72 27.60 -15.82 6.87
CA GLN A 72 28.77 -16.37 6.17
C GLN A 72 29.61 -15.24 5.56
N THR A 73 30.92 -15.46 5.60
CA THR A 73 32.06 -14.75 4.96
C THR A 73 32.50 -13.43 5.61
N ARG A 74 33.74 -13.22 6.10
CA ARG A 74 35.15 -13.59 5.76
C ARG A 74 35.88 -12.41 5.10
N THR A 75 37.05 -12.08 5.69
CA THR A 75 38.23 -11.30 5.21
C THR A 75 38.14 -9.75 5.17
N ARG A 76 38.98 -9.07 5.98
CA ARG A 76 40.25 -8.34 5.64
C ARG A 76 39.98 -7.05 4.83
N SER A 77 40.49 -5.85 5.11
CA SER A 77 41.65 -5.40 5.92
C SER A 77 41.84 -3.86 5.78
N VAL A 78 42.69 -3.29 6.65
CA VAL A 78 43.58 -2.11 6.47
C VAL A 78 43.06 -0.67 6.73
N ALA A 79 43.67 -0.11 7.79
CA ALA A 79 44.22 1.22 8.07
C ALA A 79 43.38 2.52 8.04
N GLU A 80 43.53 3.21 9.17
CA GLU A 80 43.16 4.59 9.51
C GLU A 80 44.30 5.59 9.15
N ASP A 81 43.93 6.86 9.27
CA ASP A 81 44.74 8.05 9.61
C ASP A 81 45.67 8.66 8.55
N GLU A 82 45.83 9.99 8.45
CA GLU A 82 45.07 11.17 8.90
C GLU A 82 45.73 12.40 8.22
N MET A 83 44.97 13.51 8.15
CA MET A 83 45.38 14.93 8.18
C MET A 83 46.60 15.46 7.39
N SER A 84 46.38 16.47 6.53
CA SER A 84 46.52 17.90 6.91
C SER A 84 46.54 18.88 5.71
N GLU A 85 45.98 20.07 5.98
CA GLU A 85 46.26 21.42 5.46
C GLU A 85 46.46 21.71 3.96
N ASN A 86 45.58 22.56 3.40
CA ASN A 86 45.94 23.98 3.26
C ASN A 86 44.78 24.88 2.78
N ALA A 87 44.76 26.08 3.34
CA ALA A 87 43.82 27.15 3.03
C ALA A 87 44.26 27.97 1.81
N SER A 88 43.32 28.35 0.93
CA SER A 88 43.40 29.67 0.29
C SER A 88 42.11 30.15 -0.36
N LYS A 89 41.86 31.44 -0.09
CA LYS A 89 40.80 32.33 -0.55
C LYS A 89 40.54 32.29 -2.06
N ARG A 90 39.26 32.35 -2.45
CA ARG A 90 38.70 33.46 -3.26
C ARG A 90 37.18 33.31 -3.40
N LYS A 91 36.45 34.29 -2.83
CA LYS A 91 35.04 34.56 -3.10
C LYS A 91 34.91 34.94 -4.58
N SER A 92 34.30 34.07 -5.37
CA SER A 92 33.60 34.44 -6.59
C SER A 92 32.16 34.01 -6.42
N THR A 93 31.25 34.97 -6.55
CA THR A 93 29.81 34.76 -6.49
C THR A 93 29.40 34.06 -7.78
N GLN A 94 29.65 32.76 -7.86
CA GLN A 94 29.06 31.92 -8.89
C GLN A 94 27.58 31.77 -8.54
N ALA A 95 26.73 32.20 -9.48
CA ALA A 95 25.35 31.77 -9.50
C ALA A 95 25.34 30.25 -9.30
N ILE A 96 24.73 29.78 -8.21
CA ILE A 96 24.49 28.36 -7.98
C ILE A 96 23.53 27.96 -9.08
N ALA A 97 24.07 27.52 -10.22
CA ALA A 97 23.35 26.73 -11.16
C ALA A 97 22.88 25.53 -10.35
N VAL A 98 21.58 25.51 -10.02
CA VAL A 98 20.91 24.36 -9.46
C VAL A 98 21.08 23.28 -10.51
N LYS A 99 22.14 22.49 -10.37
CA LYS A 99 22.43 21.33 -11.20
C LYS A 99 21.24 20.42 -10.96
N SER A 100 20.27 20.43 -11.90
CA SER A 100 19.18 19.47 -11.93
C SER A 100 19.79 18.10 -11.64
N PRO A 101 19.33 17.35 -10.63
CA PRO A 101 20.01 16.17 -10.14
C PRO A 101 20.12 15.15 -11.29
N SER A 102 21.27 15.14 -11.94
CA SER A 102 21.49 14.54 -13.27
C SER A 102 21.65 13.02 -13.22
N GLY A 103 21.03 12.36 -12.23
CA GLY A 103 21.13 10.93 -11.97
C GLY A 103 19.82 10.23 -11.65
N VAL A 104 18.73 10.98 -11.44
CA VAL A 104 17.42 10.36 -11.17
C VAL A 104 16.81 9.84 -12.46
N ARG A 105 16.57 8.53 -12.49
CA ARG A 105 15.86 7.81 -13.54
C ARG A 105 14.54 7.27 -12.99
N TYR A 106 13.65 6.86 -13.86
CA TYR A 106 12.36 6.28 -13.50
C TYR A 106 12.22 4.88 -14.06
N PHE A 107 11.77 3.97 -13.20
CA PHE A 107 11.37 2.62 -13.56
C PHE A 107 9.85 2.57 -13.69
N SER A 108 9.35 2.27 -14.89
CA SER A 108 7.92 2.18 -15.18
C SER A 108 7.36 0.79 -14.86
N VAL A 109 6.17 0.76 -14.27
CA VAL A 109 5.42 -0.46 -13.97
C VAL A 109 3.96 -0.26 -14.36
N HIS A 110 3.47 -1.09 -15.27
CA HIS A 110 2.05 -1.18 -15.59
C HIS A 110 1.39 -2.25 -14.74
N LEU A 111 0.40 -1.86 -13.94
CA LEU A 111 -0.29 -2.74 -13.01
C LEU A 111 -1.73 -2.99 -13.43
N VAL A 112 -2.18 -4.23 -13.24
CA VAL A 112 -3.60 -4.62 -13.30
C VAL A 112 -4.04 -4.88 -11.87
N ILE A 113 -5.18 -4.29 -11.48
CA ILE A 113 -5.69 -4.36 -10.12
C ILE A 113 -7.09 -4.92 -10.12
N ALA A 114 -7.29 -6.01 -9.38
CA ALA A 114 -8.59 -6.62 -9.14
C ALA A 114 -8.83 -6.80 -7.63
N ALA A 115 -10.08 -7.09 -7.25
CA ALA A 115 -10.42 -7.62 -5.95
C ALA A 115 -11.15 -8.96 -6.11
N VAL A 116 -10.98 -9.85 -5.13
CA VAL A 116 -11.81 -11.06 -5.00
C VAL A 116 -13.16 -10.64 -4.43
N ALA A 117 -14.23 -11.06 -5.10
CA ALA A 117 -15.62 -10.73 -4.83
C ALA A 117 -16.41 -12.01 -4.49
N ASP A 118 -17.74 -11.92 -4.44
CA ASP A 118 -18.58 -13.00 -3.87
C ASP A 118 -19.06 -14.04 -4.91
N GLY A 119 -18.83 -13.80 -6.20
CA GLY A 119 -19.19 -14.74 -7.26
C GLY A 119 -18.36 -16.02 -7.27
N SER A 120 -18.81 -17.00 -8.05
CA SER A 120 -18.10 -18.26 -8.31
C SER A 120 -17.40 -18.23 -9.67
N ILE A 121 -16.27 -18.93 -9.79
CA ILE A 121 -15.62 -19.12 -11.09
C ILE A 121 -16.43 -20.17 -11.85
N LEU A 122 -16.96 -19.80 -13.01
CA LEU A 122 -17.74 -20.71 -13.84
C LEU A 122 -16.84 -21.82 -14.42
N SER A 123 -17.29 -23.07 -14.30
CA SER A 123 -16.47 -24.24 -14.65
C SER A 123 -16.25 -24.44 -16.14
N ASP A 124 -17.16 -23.89 -16.95
CA ASP A 124 -17.22 -24.15 -18.39
C ASP A 124 -16.41 -23.12 -19.21
N HIS A 125 -15.77 -22.17 -18.54
CA HIS A 125 -15.20 -20.99 -19.19
C HIS A 125 -13.71 -20.85 -18.93
N GLY A 126 -12.92 -21.21 -19.94
CA GLY A 126 -11.46 -21.01 -19.99
C GLY A 126 -10.68 -22.31 -20.11
N THR A 127 -9.38 -22.19 -20.37
CA THR A 127 -8.50 -23.35 -20.34
C THR A 127 -8.36 -23.88 -18.91
N ARG A 128 -8.08 -25.18 -18.74
CA ARG A 128 -7.77 -25.77 -17.42
C ARG A 128 -6.66 -25.00 -16.68
N LYS A 129 -5.69 -24.46 -17.43
CA LYS A 129 -4.60 -23.62 -16.88
C LYS A 129 -5.14 -22.30 -16.34
N THR A 130 -5.97 -21.59 -17.11
CA THR A 130 -6.62 -20.34 -16.68
C THR A 130 -7.44 -20.57 -15.40
N LYS A 131 -8.26 -21.64 -15.36
CA LYS A 131 -9.05 -21.99 -14.16
C LYS A 131 -8.18 -22.22 -12.93
N CYS A 132 -7.10 -23.00 -13.06
CA CYS A 132 -6.17 -23.25 -11.96
C CYS A 132 -5.56 -21.95 -11.42
N VAL A 133 -5.14 -21.03 -12.30
CA VAL A 133 -4.63 -19.72 -11.91
C VAL A 133 -5.69 -18.93 -11.15
N LEU A 134 -6.92 -18.84 -11.68
CA LEU A 134 -8.02 -18.11 -11.03
C LEU A 134 -8.36 -18.70 -9.65
N ASP A 135 -8.40 -20.03 -9.52
CA ASP A 135 -8.61 -20.70 -8.23
C ASP A 135 -7.49 -20.39 -7.21
N GLN A 136 -6.24 -20.25 -7.66
CA GLN A 136 -5.16 -19.78 -6.80
C GLN A 136 -5.33 -18.32 -6.38
N LEU A 137 -5.87 -17.48 -7.27
CA LEU A 137 -6.13 -16.07 -6.99
C LEU A 137 -7.26 -15.87 -5.96
N THR A 138 -8.17 -16.81 -5.76
CA THR A 138 -9.18 -16.71 -4.68
C THR A 138 -8.62 -17.14 -3.33
N ARG A 139 -7.71 -18.13 -3.30
CA ARG A 139 -7.20 -18.74 -2.06
C ARG A 139 -6.03 -18.00 -1.42
N ASN A 140 -5.02 -17.61 -2.21
CA ASN A 140 -3.70 -17.25 -1.66
C ASN A 140 -3.47 -15.74 -1.61
N VAL A 141 -4.15 -15.01 -0.73
CA VAL A 141 -4.01 -13.53 -0.66
C VAL A 141 -2.97 -13.15 0.38
N SER A 142 -1.97 -12.36 -0.03
CA SER A 142 -0.94 -11.87 0.88
C SER A 142 -1.54 -10.93 1.95
N LYS A 143 -0.95 -10.89 3.15
CA LYS A 143 -1.41 -10.01 4.24
C LYS A 143 -1.49 -8.54 3.82
N GLU A 144 -0.52 -8.07 3.04
CA GLU A 144 -0.48 -6.69 2.50
C GLU A 144 -1.63 -6.40 1.52
N GLN A 145 -2.22 -7.43 0.91
CA GLN A 145 -3.33 -7.30 -0.03
C GLN A 145 -4.70 -7.51 0.62
N ASN A 146 -4.75 -8.01 1.85
CA ASN A 146 -5.95 -8.06 2.67
C ASN A 146 -6.14 -6.70 3.35
N GLN A 147 -6.98 -5.86 2.78
CA GLN A 147 -7.25 -4.52 3.28
C GLN A 147 -8.62 -4.48 3.97
N ILE A 148 -8.71 -3.73 5.06
CA ILE A 148 -10.00 -3.29 5.60
C ILE A 148 -10.20 -1.86 5.08
N VAL A 149 -11.33 -1.64 4.43
CA VAL A 149 -11.71 -0.35 3.85
C VAL A 149 -13.01 0.14 4.48
N LEU A 150 -13.08 1.43 4.79
CA LEU A 150 -14.30 2.09 5.23
C LEU A 150 -15.10 2.55 4.01
N LEU A 151 -16.38 2.19 3.93
CA LEU A 151 -17.29 2.66 2.89
C LEU A 151 -18.10 3.84 3.44
N PRO A 152 -17.77 5.11 3.09
CA PRO A 152 -18.31 6.27 3.79
C PRO A 152 -19.82 6.41 3.67
N LYS A 153 -20.40 6.02 2.52
CA LYS A 153 -21.84 6.12 2.27
C LYS A 153 -22.67 5.12 3.08
N GLU A 154 -22.10 3.97 3.38
CA GLU A 154 -22.76 2.89 4.12
C GLU A 154 -22.34 2.89 5.61
N ASN A 155 -21.29 3.65 5.95
CA ASN A 155 -20.66 3.68 7.27
C ASN A 155 -20.30 2.27 7.80
N ILE A 156 -19.86 1.39 6.89
CA ILE A 156 -19.41 0.03 7.22
C ILE A 156 -17.95 -0.16 6.82
N SER A 157 -17.24 -0.96 7.60
CA SER A 157 -15.90 -1.44 7.24
C SER A 157 -16.02 -2.85 6.65
N ILE A 158 -15.48 -3.05 5.46
CA ILE A 158 -15.47 -4.38 4.82
C ILE A 158 -14.04 -4.85 4.53
N PRO A 159 -13.76 -6.16 4.69
CA PRO A 159 -12.51 -6.74 4.23
C PRO A 159 -12.54 -6.90 2.70
N VAL A 160 -11.50 -6.41 2.04
CA VAL A 160 -11.28 -6.50 0.59
C VAL A 160 -9.96 -7.21 0.33
N LYS A 161 -10.02 -8.25 -0.51
CA LYS A 161 -8.86 -9.05 -0.93
C LYS A 161 -8.36 -8.51 -2.27
N LEU A 162 -7.39 -7.60 -2.24
CA LEU A 162 -6.83 -6.99 -3.44
C LEU A 162 -5.87 -7.92 -4.17
N ARG A 163 -5.76 -7.75 -5.48
CA ARG A 163 -4.87 -8.52 -6.35
C ARG A 163 -4.18 -7.56 -7.30
N VAL A 164 -2.87 -7.40 -7.14
CA VAL A 164 -2.06 -6.47 -7.91
C VAL A 164 -1.00 -7.23 -8.70
N PHE A 165 -1.11 -7.18 -10.02
CA PHE A 165 -0.23 -7.88 -10.94
C PHE A 165 0.45 -6.90 -11.89
N VAL A 166 1.63 -7.27 -12.39
CA VAL A 166 2.21 -6.57 -13.54
C VAL A 166 1.40 -6.99 -14.76
N LYS A 167 1.07 -6.06 -15.66
CA LYS A 167 0.21 -6.30 -16.84
C LYS A 167 0.67 -7.48 -17.70
N ALA A 168 1.97 -7.72 -17.78
CA ALA A 168 2.56 -8.82 -18.55
C ALA A 168 2.49 -10.20 -17.88
N SER A 169 2.11 -10.28 -16.59
CA SER A 169 2.11 -11.53 -15.84
C SER A 169 1.03 -12.51 -16.28
N LEU A 170 1.23 -13.79 -15.99
CA LEU A 170 0.27 -14.86 -16.33
C LEU A 170 -1.09 -14.62 -15.67
N GLU A 171 -1.10 -14.17 -14.41
CA GLU A 171 -2.28 -13.90 -13.61
C GLU A 171 -3.08 -12.73 -14.19
N ALA A 172 -2.40 -11.65 -14.60
CA ALA A 172 -3.04 -10.51 -15.26
C ALA A 172 -3.70 -10.93 -16.59
N LYS A 173 -3.00 -11.76 -17.38
CA LYS A 173 -3.55 -12.30 -18.64
C LYS A 173 -4.76 -13.20 -18.39
N ALA A 174 -4.70 -14.10 -17.41
CA ALA A 174 -5.80 -14.99 -17.03
C ALA A 174 -7.03 -14.21 -16.54
N LEU A 175 -6.83 -13.17 -15.72
CA LEU A 175 -7.92 -12.29 -15.27
C LEU A 175 -8.55 -11.52 -16.43
N ASN A 176 -7.74 -10.94 -17.32
CA ASN A 176 -8.25 -10.21 -18.48
C ASN A 176 -9.02 -11.12 -19.44
N GLU A 177 -8.51 -12.33 -19.68
CA GLU A 177 -9.24 -13.35 -20.44
C GLU A 177 -10.58 -13.66 -19.77
N TYR A 178 -10.60 -13.85 -18.45
CA TYR A 178 -11.82 -14.12 -17.70
C TYR A 178 -12.84 -12.98 -17.84
N PHE A 179 -12.42 -11.73 -17.63
CA PHE A 179 -13.31 -10.56 -17.72
C PHE A 179 -13.88 -10.37 -19.13
N SER A 180 -13.08 -10.63 -20.16
CA SER A 180 -13.53 -10.51 -21.55
C SER A 180 -14.66 -11.49 -21.92
N ARG A 181 -14.72 -12.64 -21.22
CA ARG A 181 -15.72 -13.69 -21.47
C ARG A 181 -16.92 -13.61 -20.52
N ASN A 182 -16.75 -13.04 -19.33
CA ASN A 182 -17.74 -13.07 -18.25
C ASN A 182 -18.08 -11.66 -17.75
N ILE A 183 -18.23 -10.70 -18.68
CA ILE A 183 -18.44 -9.29 -18.32
C ILE A 183 -19.76 -9.07 -17.57
N ASP A 184 -20.79 -9.86 -17.92
CA ASP A 184 -22.15 -9.76 -17.39
C ASP A 184 -22.39 -10.64 -16.16
N GLN A 185 -21.37 -11.40 -15.71
CA GLN A 185 -21.54 -12.27 -14.54
C GLN A 185 -21.79 -11.42 -13.29
N SER A 186 -22.90 -11.70 -12.60
CA SER A 186 -23.26 -11.07 -11.34
C SER A 186 -23.88 -12.09 -10.36
N PRO A 187 -23.35 -12.21 -9.13
CA PRO A 187 -22.12 -11.58 -8.65
C PRO A 187 -20.89 -12.13 -9.37
N ALA A 188 -19.93 -11.26 -9.69
CA ALA A 188 -18.65 -11.66 -10.27
C ALA A 188 -17.70 -12.22 -9.20
N PRO A 189 -16.87 -13.26 -9.48
CA PRO A 189 -15.87 -13.77 -8.53
C PRO A 189 -14.68 -12.82 -8.35
N PHE A 190 -14.46 -11.97 -9.34
CA PHE A 190 -13.47 -10.91 -9.31
C PHE A 190 -14.10 -9.63 -9.81
N VAL A 191 -13.65 -8.51 -9.29
CA VAL A 191 -13.95 -7.20 -9.85
C VAL A 191 -12.67 -6.48 -10.27
N MET A 192 -12.68 -5.89 -11.46
CA MET A 192 -11.60 -5.05 -11.95
C MET A 192 -11.69 -3.70 -11.25
N LEU A 193 -10.63 -3.31 -10.53
CA LEU A 193 -10.52 -2.00 -9.90
C LEU A 193 -9.71 -1.03 -10.76
N SER A 194 -8.71 -1.53 -11.50
CA SER A 194 -8.05 -0.75 -12.54
C SER A 194 -7.48 -1.63 -13.65
N ARG A 195 -7.73 -1.23 -14.90
CA ARG A 195 -7.32 -1.97 -16.11
C ARG A 195 -5.84 -1.82 -16.45
N GLY A 196 -5.18 -0.80 -15.93
CA GLY A 196 -3.83 -0.45 -16.36
C GLY A 196 -3.28 0.75 -15.63
N LEU A 197 -3.07 0.62 -14.32
CA LEU A 197 -2.48 1.66 -13.50
C LEU A 197 -0.98 1.78 -13.81
N HIS A 198 -0.58 2.86 -14.47
CA HIS A 198 0.82 3.18 -14.70
C HIS A 198 1.44 3.80 -13.45
N MET A 199 2.50 3.18 -12.94
CA MET A 199 3.25 3.66 -11.79
C MET A 199 4.72 3.80 -12.14
N ILE A 200 5.34 4.85 -11.62
CA ILE A 200 6.77 5.10 -11.77
C ILE A 200 7.46 5.06 -10.41
N VAL A 201 8.67 4.52 -10.40
CA VAL A 201 9.56 4.48 -9.24
C VAL A 201 10.82 5.23 -9.60
N ALA A 202 11.10 6.33 -8.90
CA ALA A 202 12.33 7.08 -9.06
C ALA A 202 13.50 6.31 -8.44
N TYR A 203 14.64 6.27 -9.12
CA TYR A 203 15.86 5.63 -8.63
C TYR A 203 17.09 6.37 -9.12
N ASP A 204 18.21 6.20 -8.41
CA ASP A 204 19.50 6.70 -8.83
C ASP A 204 20.25 5.60 -9.60
N MET A 205 20.55 5.85 -10.87
CA MET A 205 21.24 4.90 -11.74
C MET A 205 22.70 4.64 -11.33
N ALA A 206 23.32 5.55 -10.57
CA ALA A 206 24.66 5.33 -10.04
C ALA A 206 24.69 4.27 -8.92
N VAL A 207 23.53 4.00 -8.30
CA VAL A 207 23.40 3.10 -7.15
C VAL A 207 22.64 1.83 -7.49
N LEU A 208 21.64 1.93 -8.36
CA LEU A 208 20.72 0.83 -8.68
C LEU A 208 20.66 0.61 -10.19
N ASP A 209 20.94 -0.63 -10.61
CA ASP A 209 20.77 -1.07 -11.99
C ASP A 209 19.47 -1.87 -12.14
N PRO A 210 18.45 -1.37 -12.88
CA PRO A 210 17.20 -2.10 -13.11
C PRO A 210 17.36 -3.34 -14.02
N SER A 211 18.52 -3.52 -14.66
CA SER A 211 18.84 -4.72 -15.43
C SER A 211 19.04 -5.93 -14.52
N ASP A 212 19.42 -5.71 -13.26
CA ASP A 212 19.41 -6.74 -12.22
C ASP A 212 17.95 -7.09 -11.87
N ALA A 213 17.60 -8.37 -12.07
CA ALA A 213 16.29 -8.92 -11.74
C ALA A 213 15.88 -8.64 -10.29
N GLY A 214 16.82 -8.70 -9.33
CA GLY A 214 16.55 -8.42 -7.93
C GLY A 214 16.17 -6.97 -7.66
N VAL A 215 16.79 -6.02 -8.36
CA VAL A 215 16.46 -4.58 -8.28
C VAL A 215 15.09 -4.33 -8.93
N ALA A 216 14.86 -4.84 -10.14
CA ALA A 216 13.60 -4.71 -10.85
C ALA A 216 12.41 -5.24 -10.04
N ASP A 217 12.58 -6.39 -9.39
CA ASP A 217 11.54 -6.99 -8.55
C ASP A 217 11.26 -6.16 -7.30
N ARG A 218 12.27 -5.52 -6.69
CA ARG A 218 12.06 -4.55 -5.60
C ARG A 218 11.25 -3.34 -6.08
N PHE A 219 11.55 -2.79 -7.26
CA PHE A 219 10.76 -1.68 -7.83
C PHE A 219 9.32 -2.08 -8.13
N ARG A 220 9.09 -3.27 -8.71
CA ARG A 220 7.73 -3.80 -8.92
C ARG A 220 7.00 -3.98 -7.59
N LYS A 221 7.66 -4.48 -6.55
CA LYS A 221 7.07 -4.61 -5.20
C LYS A 221 6.67 -3.24 -4.65
N GLN A 222 7.57 -2.25 -4.74
CA GLN A 222 7.29 -0.88 -4.29
C GLN A 222 6.09 -0.26 -5.03
N ALA A 223 6.04 -0.41 -6.36
CA ALA A 223 4.90 0.03 -7.17
C ALA A 223 3.60 -0.64 -6.71
N LYS A 224 3.59 -1.96 -6.53
CA LYS A 224 2.42 -2.70 -6.02
C LYS A 224 1.96 -2.20 -4.65
N THR A 225 2.89 -1.99 -3.71
CA THR A 225 2.56 -1.47 -2.37
C THR A 225 1.95 -0.07 -2.44
N ARG A 226 2.47 0.80 -3.33
CA ARG A 226 1.89 2.13 -3.57
C ARG A 226 0.50 2.04 -4.18
N ALA A 227 0.29 1.14 -5.15
CA ALA A 227 -0.99 0.92 -5.79
C ALA A 227 -2.08 0.50 -4.78
N VAL A 228 -1.75 -0.41 -3.86
CA VAL A 228 -2.68 -0.85 -2.80
C VAL A 228 -3.15 0.34 -1.95
N LYS A 229 -2.22 1.21 -1.52
CA LYS A 229 -2.56 2.41 -0.73
C LYS A 229 -3.47 3.36 -1.50
N LEU A 230 -3.14 3.61 -2.77
CA LEU A 230 -3.90 4.52 -3.62
C LEU A 230 -5.32 4.01 -3.90
N VAL A 231 -5.46 2.70 -4.16
CA VAL A 231 -6.77 2.07 -4.37
C VAL A 231 -7.61 2.09 -3.10
N LYS A 232 -6.99 1.85 -1.94
CA LYS A 232 -7.67 1.98 -0.65
C LYS A 232 -8.20 3.42 -0.47
N GLU A 233 -7.36 4.42 -0.68
CA GLU A 233 -7.75 5.83 -0.60
C GLU A 233 -8.91 6.16 -1.55
N ALA A 234 -8.87 5.63 -2.79
CA ALA A 234 -9.94 5.81 -3.75
C ALA A 234 -11.26 5.18 -3.29
N ILE A 235 -11.22 3.95 -2.76
CA ILE A 235 -12.41 3.28 -2.22
C ILE A 235 -13.01 4.04 -1.04
N GLU A 236 -12.15 4.56 -0.16
CA GLU A 236 -12.56 5.31 1.03
C GLU A 236 -12.97 6.76 0.71
N ASN A 237 -12.88 7.19 -0.56
CA ASN A 237 -13.28 8.54 -0.97
C ASN A 237 -14.81 8.64 -1.10
N PRO A 238 -15.49 9.47 -0.26
CA PRO A 238 -16.94 9.61 -0.31
C PRO A 238 -17.48 10.10 -1.65
N ALA A 239 -16.69 10.90 -2.39
CA ALA A 239 -17.08 11.50 -3.66
C ALA A 239 -17.24 10.45 -4.77
N LEU A 240 -16.50 9.35 -4.72
CA LEU A 240 -16.59 8.27 -5.71
C LEU A 240 -17.80 7.37 -5.48
N GLY A 241 -18.39 7.40 -4.28
CA GLY A 241 -19.62 6.68 -3.96
C GLY A 241 -19.52 5.16 -4.11
N VAL A 242 -18.36 4.61 -3.80
CA VAL A 242 -18.12 3.16 -3.80
C VAL A 242 -19.00 2.51 -2.74
N SER A 243 -19.75 1.49 -3.17
CA SER A 243 -20.67 0.70 -2.33
C SER A 243 -20.14 -0.71 -2.11
N SER A 244 -20.66 -1.40 -1.10
CA SER A 244 -20.33 -2.80 -0.85
C SER A 244 -20.75 -3.66 -2.03
N ALA A 245 -21.96 -3.45 -2.56
CA ALA A 245 -22.47 -4.18 -3.73
C ALA A 245 -21.54 -4.08 -4.95
N LEU A 246 -20.91 -2.92 -5.15
CA LEU A 246 -19.95 -2.68 -6.23
C LEU A 246 -18.65 -3.48 -6.03
N LEU A 247 -18.10 -3.51 -4.81
CA LEU A 247 -16.88 -4.27 -4.48
C LEU A 247 -17.10 -5.78 -4.38
N ARG A 248 -18.33 -6.21 -4.05
CA ARG A 248 -18.76 -7.62 -4.01
C ARG A 248 -19.19 -8.18 -5.37
N GLY A 249 -19.12 -7.37 -6.42
CA GLY A 249 -19.34 -7.82 -7.80
C GLY A 249 -20.80 -7.93 -8.23
N HIS A 250 -21.76 -7.44 -7.43
CA HIS A 250 -23.19 -7.45 -7.78
C HIS A 250 -23.53 -6.46 -8.90
N MET A 251 -22.65 -5.48 -9.15
CA MET A 251 -22.82 -4.50 -10.22
C MET A 251 -22.04 -4.88 -11.50
N GLY A 252 -21.56 -6.13 -11.58
CA GLY A 252 -20.75 -6.62 -12.69
C GLY A 252 -19.25 -6.40 -12.50
N ALA A 253 -18.47 -7.20 -13.22
CA ALA A 253 -17.04 -7.36 -12.98
C ALA A 253 -16.21 -6.09 -13.28
N CYS A 254 -16.59 -5.30 -14.28
CA CYS A 254 -15.83 -4.13 -14.73
C CYS A 254 -16.37 -2.79 -14.20
N ARG A 255 -17.50 -2.80 -13.48
CA ARG A 255 -18.14 -1.57 -13.00
C ARG A 255 -17.25 -0.76 -12.05
N PRO A 256 -16.49 -1.37 -11.12
CA PRO A 256 -15.64 -0.59 -10.22
C PRO A 256 -14.54 0.19 -10.94
N ALA A 257 -13.90 -0.40 -11.96
CA ALA A 257 -12.88 0.28 -12.76
C ALA A 257 -13.41 1.57 -13.39
N SER A 258 -14.64 1.57 -13.91
CA SER A 258 -15.25 2.78 -14.49
C SER A 258 -15.45 3.92 -13.48
N VAL A 259 -15.56 3.61 -12.18
CA VAL A 259 -15.69 4.60 -11.10
C VAL A 259 -14.32 5.03 -10.59
N LEU A 260 -13.40 4.08 -10.41
CA LEU A 260 -12.11 4.31 -9.75
C LEU A 260 -11.03 4.81 -10.70
N ASP A 261 -10.98 4.33 -11.95
CA ASP A 261 -9.90 4.63 -12.91
C ASP A 261 -9.63 6.13 -13.05
N PRO A 262 -10.62 7.04 -13.22
CA PRO A 262 -10.35 8.47 -13.36
C PRO A 262 -9.59 9.06 -12.17
N PHE A 263 -9.97 8.68 -10.94
CA PHE A 263 -9.31 9.13 -9.72
C PHE A 263 -7.90 8.54 -9.60
N LEU A 264 -7.75 7.24 -9.89
CA LEU A 264 -6.46 6.56 -9.81
C LEU A 264 -5.45 7.14 -10.80
N HIS A 265 -5.87 7.37 -12.05
CA HIS A 265 -5.02 7.96 -13.09
C HIS A 265 -4.64 9.41 -12.77
N ALA A 266 -5.56 10.23 -12.25
CA ALA A 266 -5.26 11.60 -11.85
C ALA A 266 -4.23 11.70 -10.70
N ARG A 267 -4.13 10.66 -9.87
CA ARG A 267 -3.19 10.59 -8.74
C ARG A 267 -1.85 9.93 -9.10
N CYS A 268 -1.77 9.26 -10.25
CA CYS A 268 -0.49 8.78 -10.76
C CYS A 268 0.28 9.94 -11.38
N VAL A 269 1.58 10.00 -11.08
CA VAL A 269 2.46 11.07 -11.57
C VAL A 269 2.56 10.96 -13.08
N ASN A 270 2.16 12.02 -13.80
CA ASN A 270 2.53 12.19 -15.19
C ASN A 270 4.06 12.36 -15.23
N LEU A 271 4.74 11.50 -15.97
CA LEU A 271 6.17 11.69 -16.23
C LEU A 271 6.37 13.11 -16.80
N PRO A 272 7.49 13.79 -16.47
CA PRO A 272 7.88 14.98 -17.20
C PRO A 272 7.87 14.66 -18.70
N ALA A 273 7.33 15.57 -19.52
CA ALA A 273 7.20 15.35 -20.97
C ALA A 273 8.52 15.00 -21.67
N ASP A 274 9.64 15.33 -21.03
CA ASP A 274 11.01 15.11 -21.51
C ASP A 274 11.53 13.67 -21.31
N TYR A 275 10.70 12.75 -20.80
CA TYR A 275 11.08 11.36 -20.60
C TYR A 275 10.67 10.50 -21.81
N GLU A 276 11.53 10.46 -22.84
CA GLU A 276 11.43 9.47 -23.91
C GLU A 276 11.82 8.08 -23.37
N VAL A 277 10.94 7.10 -23.62
CA VAL A 277 11.06 5.69 -23.18
C VAL A 277 11.85 4.88 -24.19
#